data_AF-A0A117K9L6-F1
#
_entry.id   AF-A0A117K9L6-F1
#
_cell.length_a   1.000
_cell.length_b   1.000
_cell.length_c   1.000
_cell.angle_alpha   90.00
_cell.angle_beta   90.00
_cell.angle_gamma   90.00
#
_symmetry.space_group_name_H-M   'P 1'
#
loop_
_entity.id
_entity.type
_entity.pdbx_description
1 polymer ?
#
loop_
_entity_poly.entity_id
_entity_poly.type
_entity_poly.pdbx_seq_one_letter_code
_entity_poly.pdbx_strand_id
1 'polypeptide(L)'
;MKKLLFILFISTGVFGFAQQADQEAYIRKESIGGKLDFSKRIEEKYSDAPFIKFGETLYNKKDFTILIWAANVRTVGIESFDQAAKIWEEINKRSLTEAERKALKTGFEAKF
;
A
#
# COMPACT_ATOMS: atom_id res chain seq x y z
N MET A 1 46.19 -28.91 11.73
CA MET A 1 45.74 -27.67 11.05
C MET A 1 44.55 -28.07 10.19
N LYS A 2 43.34 -27.54 10.21
CA LYS A 2 42.74 -26.28 10.66
C LYS A 2 41.31 -26.63 11.11
N LYS A 3 40.96 -26.32 12.36
CA LYS A 3 39.56 -26.04 12.72
C LYS A 3 39.26 -24.60 12.26
N LEU A 4 37.97 -24.26 12.16
CA LEU A 4 37.37 -22.98 11.75
C LEU A 4 37.10 -22.82 10.25
N LEU A 5 35.86 -23.13 9.87
CA LEU A 5 35.06 -22.22 9.05
C LEU A 5 33.58 -22.61 9.17
N PHE A 6 32.89 -22.09 10.19
CA PHE A 6 31.44 -22.24 10.35
C PHE A 6 30.84 -21.09 11.16
N ILE A 7 31.11 -19.84 10.79
CA ILE A 7 30.32 -18.70 11.28
C ILE A 7 30.29 -17.64 10.18
N LEU A 8 29.16 -17.50 9.48
CA LEU A 8 28.64 -16.22 8.94
C LEU A 8 27.40 -16.48 8.05
N PHE A 9 26.25 -16.78 8.66
CA PHE A 9 24.95 -16.72 7.96
C PHE A 9 23.80 -16.40 8.94
N ILE A 10 23.99 -15.39 9.80
CA ILE A 10 22.93 -14.92 10.72
C ILE A 10 22.66 -13.40 10.58
N SER A 11 23.26 -12.71 9.60
CA SER A 11 23.05 -11.26 9.45
C SER A 11 21.90 -10.87 8.52
N THR A 12 21.42 -11.73 7.62
CA THR A 12 20.43 -11.33 6.60
C THR A 12 19.01 -11.16 7.15
N GLY A 13 18.66 -11.84 8.26
CA GLY A 13 17.30 -11.74 8.82
C GLY A 13 17.00 -10.38 9.47
N VAL A 14 17.96 -9.80 10.19
CA VAL A 14 17.72 -8.59 11.01
C VAL A 14 17.49 -7.34 10.14
N PHE A 15 18.17 -7.24 8.99
CA PHE A 15 18.03 -6.08 8.10
C PHE A 15 16.68 -6.04 7.38
N GLY A 16 16.13 -7.21 6.99
CA GLY A 16 14.83 -7.27 6.32
C GLY A 16 13.68 -6.82 7.22
N PHE A 17 13.67 -7.25 8.49
CA PHE A 17 12.63 -6.85 9.44
C PHE A 17 12.66 -5.35 9.79
N ALA A 18 13.85 -4.78 9.97
CA ALA A 18 13.98 -3.34 10.24
C ALA A 18 13.48 -2.50 9.05
N GLN A 19 13.86 -2.87 7.83
CA GLN A 19 13.41 -2.18 6.62
C GLN A 19 11.89 -2.28 6.43
N GLN A 20 11.29 -3.44 6.70
CA GLN A 20 9.84 -3.61 6.62
C GLN A 20 9.10 -2.75 7.66
N ALA A 21 9.62 -2.67 8.89
CA ALA A 21 9.04 -1.83 9.93
C ALA A 21 9.08 -0.34 9.55
N ASP A 22 10.18 0.13 8.96
CA ASP A 22 10.33 1.51 8.49
C ASP A 22 9.35 1.84 7.35
N GLN A 23 9.16 0.90 6.41
CA GLN A 23 8.17 1.04 5.33
C GLN A 23 6.75 1.14 5.86
N GLU A 24 6.35 0.26 6.79
CA GLU A 24 5.02 0.33 7.40
C GLU A 24 4.81 1.61 8.22
N ALA A 25 5.81 2.04 8.97
CA ALA A 25 5.75 3.28 9.73
C ALA A 25 5.59 4.50 8.81
N TYR A 26 6.33 4.55 7.70
CA TYR A 26 6.17 5.56 6.66
C TYR A 26 4.75 5.56 6.10
N ILE A 27 4.22 4.38 5.72
CA ILE A 27 2.88 4.27 5.14
C ILE A 27 1.83 4.81 6.11
N ARG A 28 1.87 4.41 7.37
CA ARG A 28 0.92 4.86 8.40
C ARG A 28 0.97 6.37 8.60
N LYS A 29 2.18 6.93 8.68
CA LYS A 29 2.40 8.37 8.84
C LYS A 29 1.85 9.16 7.66
N GLU A 30 2.08 8.69 6.43
CA GLU A 30 1.80 9.47 5.23
C GLU A 30 0.38 9.25 4.66
N SER A 31 -0.38 8.27 5.19
CA SER A 31 -1.72 7.92 4.67
C SER A 31 -2.85 8.86 5.09
N ILE A 32 -2.66 9.69 6.12
CA ILE A 32 -3.64 10.70 6.55
C ILE A 32 -2.95 12.06 6.61
N GLY A 33 -3.38 12.98 5.74
CA GLY A 33 -2.79 14.32 5.60
C GLY A 33 -1.35 14.35 5.05
N GLY A 34 -0.78 13.20 4.69
CA GLY A 34 0.59 13.08 4.17
C GLY A 34 0.64 12.77 2.67
N LYS A 35 1.81 12.30 2.22
CA LYS A 35 2.09 12.05 0.79
C LYS A 35 1.27 10.92 0.17
N LEU A 36 0.74 10.00 0.98
CA LEU A 36 -0.13 8.91 0.55
C LEU A 36 -1.61 9.23 0.74
N ASP A 37 -1.96 10.42 1.24
CA ASP A 37 -3.35 10.88 1.27
C ASP A 37 -3.73 11.50 -0.08
N PHE A 38 -4.36 10.68 -0.92
CA PHE A 38 -4.76 11.08 -2.27
C PHE A 38 -6.17 11.70 -2.33
N SER A 39 -6.90 11.77 -1.21
CA SER A 39 -8.32 12.16 -1.18
C SER A 39 -8.55 13.53 -1.82
N LYS A 40 -7.84 14.56 -1.33
CA LYS A 40 -7.94 15.93 -1.86
C LYS A 40 -7.52 16.02 -3.32
N ARG A 41 -6.42 15.36 -3.70
CA ARG A 41 -5.91 15.39 -5.09
C ARG A 41 -6.89 14.76 -6.06
N ILE A 42 -7.53 13.66 -5.68
CA ILE A 42 -8.53 12.98 -6.51
C ILE A 42 -9.81 13.82 -6.59
N GLU A 43 -10.25 14.40 -5.48
CA GLU A 43 -11.41 15.28 -5.45
C GLU A 43 -11.23 16.47 -6.39
N GLU A 44 -10.06 17.13 -6.34
CA GLU A 44 -9.75 18.28 -7.19
C GLU A 44 -9.57 17.87 -8.67
N LYS A 45 -8.82 16.80 -8.95
CA LYS A 45 -8.52 16.38 -10.33
C LYS A 45 -9.78 15.90 -11.07
N TYR A 46 -10.72 15.31 -10.35
CA TYR A 46 -11.93 14.71 -10.92
C TYR A 46 -13.19 15.39 -10.39
N SER A 47 -13.14 16.69 -10.08
CA SER A 47 -14.23 17.44 -9.45
C SER A 47 -15.58 17.21 -10.13
N ASP A 48 -15.58 17.27 -11.47
CA ASP A 48 -16.78 17.25 -12.31
C ASP A 48 -17.15 15.84 -12.80
N ALA A 49 -16.35 14.83 -12.44
CA ALA A 49 -16.57 13.45 -12.88
C ALA A 49 -17.24 12.64 -11.76
N PRO A 50 -18.44 12.08 -11.99
CA PRO A 50 -19.10 11.21 -11.01
C PRO A 50 -18.36 9.88 -10.82
N PHE A 51 -17.66 9.43 -11.87
CA PHE A 51 -16.87 8.21 -11.87
C PHE A 51 -15.55 8.38 -12.62
N ILE A 52 -14.57 7.57 -12.24
CA ILE A 52 -13.22 7.56 -12.82
C ILE A 52 -13.00 6.20 -13.48
N LYS A 53 -12.70 6.20 -14.79
CA LYS A 53 -12.40 4.97 -15.54
C LYS A 53 -10.95 4.53 -15.29
N PHE A 54 -10.77 3.26 -14.94
CA PHE A 54 -9.47 2.60 -14.86
C PHE A 54 -9.58 1.18 -15.41
N GLY A 55 -8.88 0.92 -16.53
CA GLY A 55 -9.16 -0.26 -17.34
C GLY A 55 -10.62 -0.27 -17.80
N GLU A 56 -11.31 -1.39 -17.63
CA GLU A 56 -12.74 -1.54 -17.96
C GLU A 56 -13.68 -1.25 -16.78
N THR A 57 -13.16 -0.82 -15.63
CA THR A 57 -13.96 -0.58 -14.42
C THR A 57 -14.15 0.92 -14.17
N LEU A 58 -15.35 1.30 -13.73
CA LEU A 58 -15.66 2.64 -13.23
C LEU A 58 -15.62 2.65 -11.70
N TYR A 59 -14.87 3.58 -11.13
CA TYR A 59 -14.75 3.75 -9.68
C TYR A 59 -15.37 5.08 -9.25
N ASN A 60 -16.03 5.11 -8.09
CA ASN A 60 -16.28 6.38 -7.42
C ASN A 60 -14.95 6.94 -6.88
N LYS A 61 -14.92 8.23 -6.51
CA LYS A 61 -13.70 8.92 -6.05
C LYS A 61 -13.05 8.24 -4.82
N LYS A 62 -13.86 7.74 -3.89
CA LYS A 62 -13.38 7.05 -2.69
C LYS A 62 -12.62 5.76 -3.06
N ASP A 63 -13.24 4.90 -3.86
CA ASP A 63 -12.64 3.63 -4.25
C ASP A 63 -11.41 3.85 -5.14
N PHE A 64 -11.44 4.86 -6.01
CA PHE A 64 -10.27 5.24 -6.80
C PHE A 64 -9.12 5.75 -5.93
N THR A 65 -9.40 6.43 -4.82
CA THR A 65 -8.39 6.84 -3.83
C THR A 65 -7.71 5.63 -3.20
N ILE A 66 -8.46 4.60 -2.86
CA ILE A 66 -7.92 3.34 -2.30
C ILE A 66 -7.06 2.62 -3.35
N LEU A 67 -7.49 2.62 -4.62
CA LEU A 67 -6.71 2.06 -5.73
C LEU A 67 -5.33 2.76 -5.86
N ILE A 68 -5.32 4.09 -5.93
CA ILE A 68 -4.06 4.85 -6.05
C ILE A 68 -3.18 4.68 -4.80
N TRP A 69 -3.78 4.63 -3.62
CA TRP A 69 -3.07 4.33 -2.37
C TRP A 69 -2.37 2.97 -2.43
N ALA A 70 -3.09 1.92 -2.82
CA ALA A 70 -2.56 0.55 -2.84
C ALA A 70 -1.38 0.40 -3.81
N ALA A 71 -1.46 1.07 -4.97
CA ALA A 71 -0.39 1.11 -5.94
C ALA A 71 0.89 1.73 -5.37
N ASN A 72 0.76 2.86 -4.68
CA ASN A 72 1.90 3.55 -4.08
C ASN A 72 2.48 2.78 -2.90
N VAL A 73 1.65 2.13 -2.09
CA VAL A 73 2.07 1.27 -0.97
C VAL A 73 2.91 0.08 -1.46
N ARG A 74 2.52 -0.54 -2.58
CA ARG A 74 3.36 -1.55 -3.23
C ARG A 74 4.71 -0.99 -3.65
N THR A 75 4.73 0.20 -4.26
CA THR A 75 5.98 0.87 -4.69
C THR A 75 6.88 1.23 -3.50
N VAL A 76 6.32 1.52 -2.33
CA VAL A 76 7.09 1.73 -1.08
C VAL A 76 7.77 0.44 -0.59
N GLY A 77 7.23 -0.72 -0.96
CA GLY A 77 7.83 -2.03 -0.72
C GLY A 77 6.97 -3.02 0.07
N ILE A 78 5.66 -2.78 0.21
CA ILE A 78 4.75 -3.82 0.71
C ILE A 78 4.58 -4.90 -0.35
N GLU A 79 4.95 -6.13 0.00
CA GLU A 79 5.07 -7.23 -0.95
C GLU A 79 3.79 -8.07 -1.09
N SER A 80 2.85 -7.97 -0.14
CA SER A 80 1.61 -8.76 -0.18
C SER A 80 0.34 -7.90 -0.09
N PHE A 81 -0.67 -8.34 -0.84
CA PHE A 81 -2.00 -7.73 -0.82
C PHE A 81 -2.63 -7.80 0.58
N ASP A 82 -2.50 -8.93 1.28
CA ASP A 82 -3.09 -9.12 2.60
C ASP A 82 -2.48 -8.15 3.63
N GLN A 83 -1.17 -7.89 3.54
CA GLN A 83 -0.51 -6.89 4.37
C GLN A 83 -0.99 -5.47 4.04
N ALA A 84 -1.09 -5.11 2.75
CA ALA A 84 -1.62 -3.82 2.34
C ALA A 84 -3.06 -3.61 2.83
N ALA A 85 -3.93 -4.62 2.70
CA ALA A 85 -5.30 -4.59 3.20
C ALA A 85 -5.35 -4.41 4.71
N LYS A 86 -4.54 -5.17 5.47
CA LYS A 86 -4.46 -5.06 6.92
C LYS A 86 -4.02 -3.67 7.38
N ILE A 87 -2.95 -3.13 6.78
CA ILE A 87 -2.45 -1.78 7.09
C ILE A 87 -3.55 -0.74 6.83
N TRP A 88 -4.26 -0.86 5.70
CA TRP A 88 -5.34 0.04 5.36
C TRP A 88 -6.46 0.00 6.40
N GLU A 89 -6.91 -1.19 6.80
CA GLU A 89 -7.99 -1.39 7.79
C GLU A 89 -7.59 -0.85 9.17
N GLU A 90 -6.33 -1.01 9.57
CA GLU A 90 -5.79 -0.47 10.82
C GLU A 90 -5.74 1.07 10.82
N ILE A 91 -5.29 1.68 9.72
CA ILE A 91 -5.27 3.15 9.57
C ILE A 91 -6.69 3.72 9.64
N ASN A 92 -7.64 3.06 8.97
CA ASN A 92 -9.02 3.52 8.85
C ASN A 92 -9.93 3.04 10.00
N LYS A 93 -9.41 2.20 10.91
CA LYS A 93 -10.13 1.62 12.05
C LYS A 93 -11.44 0.93 11.67
N ARG A 94 -11.48 0.32 10.48
CA ARG A 94 -12.63 -0.42 9.96
C ARG A 94 -12.21 -1.40 8.89
N SER A 95 -13.04 -2.41 8.66
CA SER A 95 -12.86 -3.35 7.55
C SER A 95 -13.18 -2.70 6.20
N LEU A 96 -12.53 -3.22 5.16
CA LEU A 96 -12.84 -2.92 3.77
C LEU A 96 -14.19 -3.52 3.40
N THR A 97 -15.02 -2.74 2.71
CA THR A 97 -16.16 -3.29 1.97
C THR A 97 -15.68 -4.09 0.75
N GLU A 98 -16.56 -4.88 0.13
CA GLU A 98 -16.19 -5.68 -1.04
C GLU A 98 -15.70 -4.80 -2.21
N ALA A 99 -16.36 -3.66 -2.46
CA ALA A 99 -15.95 -2.72 -3.50
C ALA A 99 -14.56 -2.10 -3.24
N GLU A 100 -14.31 -1.68 -2.00
CA GLU A 100 -13.03 -1.12 -1.58
C GLU A 100 -11.91 -2.16 -1.65
N ARG A 101 -12.19 -3.41 -1.26
CA ARG A 101 -11.24 -4.53 -1.38
C ARG A 101 -10.88 -4.81 -2.83
N LYS A 102 -11.84 -4.76 -3.75
CA LYS A 102 -11.60 -4.89 -5.20
C LYS A 102 -10.75 -3.74 -5.73
N ALA A 103 -11.02 -2.50 -5.30
CA ALA A 103 -10.24 -1.33 -5.69
C ALA A 103 -8.79 -1.41 -5.17
N LEU A 104 -8.62 -1.81 -3.89
CA LEU A 104 -7.31 -2.05 -3.28
C LEU A 104 -6.53 -3.11 -4.06
N LYS A 105 -7.17 -4.25 -4.38
CA LYS A 105 -6.55 -5.33 -5.14
C LYS A 105 -6.11 -4.86 -6.52
N THR A 106 -6.99 -4.15 -7.23
CA THR A 106 -6.70 -3.60 -8.56
C THR A 106 -5.49 -2.67 -8.50
N GLY A 107 -5.44 -1.77 -7.52
CA GLY A 107 -4.33 -0.84 -7.35
C GLY A 107 -3.02 -1.53 -6.98
N PHE A 108 -3.09 -2.52 -6.09
CA PHE A 108 -1.92 -3.31 -5.68
C PHE A 108 -1.34 -4.10 -6.85
N GLU A 109 -2.18 -4.71 -7.69
CA GLU A 109 -1.73 -5.52 -8.83
C GLU A 109 -1.34 -4.68 -10.05
N ALA A 110 -1.85 -3.45 -10.15
CA ALA A 110 -1.52 -2.53 -11.23
C ALA A 110 -0.01 -2.26 -11.32
N LYS A 111 0.50 -2.26 -12.55
CA LYS A 111 1.84 -1.78 -12.87
C LYS A 111 1.68 -0.34 -13.37
N PHE A 112 2.03 0.62 -12.53
CA PHE A 112 2.11 2.03 -12.89
C PHE A 112 3.46 2.36 -13.50
#